data_AF-A0A7K5KMN2-F1
#
_entry.id   AF-A0A7K5KMN2-F1
#
_cell.length_a   1.000
_cell.length_b   1.000
_cell.length_c   1.000
_cell.angle_alpha   90.00
_cell.angle_beta   90.00
_cell.angle_gamma   90.00
#
_symmetry.space_group_name_H-M   'P 1'
#
loop_
_entity.id
_entity.type
_entity.pdbx_description
1 polymer ?
#
loop_
_entity_poly.entity_id
_entity_poly.type
_entity_poly.pdbx_seq_one_letter_code
_entity_poly.pdbx_strand_id
1 'polypeptide(L)' 'NLSCLAGQCLKVSRRPTAEEFQRFLPWFLQDRPTLQCAKGGLGAYDTSVSMTENGTILGE' A
#
# COMPACT_ATOMS: atom_id res chain seq x y z
N ASN A 1 -15.46 -0.73 10.65
CA ASN A 1 -16.82 -1.08 10.24
C ASN A 1 -16.86 -2.58 9.99
N LEU A 2 -17.26 -3.37 11.00
CA LEU A 2 -17.30 -4.83 10.94
C LEU A 2 -18.72 -5.23 10.51
N SER A 3 -18.94 -5.45 9.21
CA SER A 3 -20.23 -5.94 8.73
C SER A 3 -20.22 -7.46 8.74
N CYS A 4 -20.88 -8.07 9.73
CA CYS A 4 -21.09 -9.52 9.75
C CYS A 4 -22.39 -9.82 8.99
N LEU A 5 -22.28 -10.43 7.82
CA LEU A 5 -23.41 -10.95 7.05
C LEU A 5 -23.46 -12.47 7.27
N ALA A 6 -24.62 -13.00 7.67
CA ALA A 6 -24.83 -14.45 7.85
C ALA A 6 -23.84 -15.14 8.82
N GLY A 7 -23.42 -14.48 9.90
CA GLY A 7 -22.58 -15.09 10.95
C GLY A 7 -21.09 -15.21 10.62
N GLN A 8 -20.65 -14.74 9.45
CA GLN A 8 -19.24 -14.61 9.10
C GLN A 8 -18.83 -13.14 9.15
N CYS A 9 -17.94 -12.79 10.08
CA CYS A 9 -17.39 -11.45 10.14
C CYS A 9 -16.28 -11.30 9.09
N LEU A 10 -16.68 -10.82 7.91
CA LEU A 10 -15.76 -10.42 6.87
C LEU A 10 -15.05 -9.15 7.32
N LYS A 11 -13.75 -9.25 7.60
CA LYS A 11 -12.89 -8.08 7.66
C LYS A 11 -12.82 -7.55 6.23
N VAL A 12 -13.66 -6.55 5.90
CA VAL A 12 -13.63 -5.89 4.60
C VAL A 12 -12.29 -5.16 4.49
N SER A 13 -11.26 -5.87 4.03
CA SER A 13 -10.00 -5.27 3.64
C SER A 13 -10.16 -4.82 2.20
N ARG A 14 -10.24 -3.52 1.99
CA ARG A 14 -10.13 -2.97 0.64
C ARG A 14 -8.71 -3.24 0.14
N ARG A 15 -8.59 -4.04 -0.91
CA ARG A 15 -7.37 -4.08 -1.73
C ARG A 15 -7.55 -3.04 -2.84
N PRO A 16 -6.52 -2.22 -3.13
CA PRO A 16 -6.59 -1.28 -4.26
C PRO A 16 -6.73 -2.04 -5.58
N THR A 17 -7.32 -1.39 -6.59
CA THR A 17 -7.22 -1.91 -7.97
C THR A 17 -5.76 -1.81 -8.47
N ALA A 18 -5.45 -2.42 -9.61
CA ALA A 18 -4.12 -2.33 -10.19
C ALA A 18 -3.72 -0.88 -10.47
N GLU A 19 -4.66 -0.08 -10.97
CA GLU A 19 -4.48 1.34 -11.29
C GLU A 19 -4.24 2.17 -10.03
N GLU A 20 -5.02 1.94 -8.97
CA GLU A 20 -4.84 2.62 -7.68
C GLU A 20 -3.50 2.25 -7.03
N PHE A 21 -3.13 0.97 -7.11
CA PHE A 21 -1.87 0.48 -6.55
C PHE A 21 -0.67 1.13 -7.23
N GLN A 22 -0.59 1.08 -8.57
CA GLN A 22 0.49 1.72 -9.33
C GLN A 22 0.55 3.24 -9.09
N ARG A 23 -0.61 3.90 -9.00
CA ARG A 23 -0.68 5.35 -8.76
C ARG A 23 -0.16 5.75 -7.37
N PHE A 24 -0.53 5.02 -6.32
CA PHE A 24 -0.26 5.44 -4.94
C PHE A 24 0.99 4.82 -4.32
N LEU A 25 1.50 3.71 -4.86
CA LEU A 25 2.70 3.06 -4.34
C LEU A 25 3.93 3.99 -4.29
N PRO A 26 4.25 4.80 -5.32
CA PRO A 26 5.40 5.70 -5.25
C PRO A 26 5.29 6.73 -4.13
N TRP A 27 4.07 7.20 -3.84
CA TRP A 27 3.84 8.14 -2.73
C TRP A 27 4.07 7.46 -1.39
N PHE A 28 3.59 6.22 -1.22
CA PHE A 28 3.86 5.45 -0.01
C PHE A 28 5.37 5.23 0.21
N LEU A 29 6.13 4.87 -0.83
CA LEU A 29 7.58 4.65 -0.72
C LEU A 29 8.36 5.90 -0.29
N GLN A 30 7.83 7.09 -0.59
CA GLN A 30 8.44 8.36 -0.17
C GLN A 30 7.83 8.94 1.11
N ASP A 31 6.73 8.37 1.61
CA ASP A 31 6.04 8.86 2.79
C ASP A 31 6.82 8.51 4.06
N ARG A 32 7.06 9.51 4.90
CA ARG A 32 7.82 9.38 6.14
C ARG A 32 6.86 9.05 7.30
N PRO A 33 7.14 8.01 8.10
CA PRO A 33 6.36 7.77 9.31
C PRO A 33 6.32 8.99 10.24
N THR A 34 5.15 9.31 10.77
CA THR A 34 4.89 10.41 11.71
C THR A 34 4.04 9.94 12.90
N LEU A 35 3.83 10.81 13.89
CA LEU A 35 2.93 10.51 15.02
C LEU A 35 1.47 10.37 14.57
N GLN A 36 1.07 11.05 13.50
CA GLN A 36 -0.27 10.98 12.91
C GLN A 36 -0.44 9.77 11.99
N CYS A 37 0.65 9.31 11.35
CA CYS A 37 0.66 8.11 10.52
C CYS A 37 1.91 7.27 10.80
N ALA A 38 1.76 6.23 11.61
CA ALA A 38 2.88 5.40 12.05
C ALA A 38 3.51 4.55 10.93
N LYS A 39 2.89 4.47 9.74
CA LYS A 39 3.35 3.64 8.61
C LYS A 39 3.64 4.52 7.40
N GLY A 40 4.85 4.38 6.87
CA GLY A 40 5.31 4.98 5.62
C GLY A 40 6.37 4.07 5.02
N GLY A 41 6.61 4.21 3.72
CA GLY A 41 7.61 3.41 3.01
C GLY A 41 9.03 3.87 3.23
N LEU A 42 9.22 5.17 3.50
CA LEU A 42 10.53 5.79 3.60
C LEU A 42 11.29 5.31 4.84
N GLY A 43 12.49 4.76 4.62
CA GLY A 43 13.38 4.27 5.67
C GLY A 43 13.22 2.78 5.99
N ALA A 44 12.28 2.08 5.34
CA ALA A 44 12.08 0.64 5.52
C ALA A 44 11.92 -0.11 4.20
N TYR A 45 11.19 0.46 3.24
CA TYR A 45 10.81 -0.22 1.99
C TYR A 45 11.21 0.56 0.73
N ASP A 46 11.66 1.81 0.87
CA ASP A 46 11.99 2.72 -0.23
C ASP A 46 13.10 2.22 -1.15
N THR A 47 14.05 1.44 -0.62
CA THR A 47 15.10 0.79 -1.42
C THR A 47 14.81 -0.68 -1.72
N SER A 48 13.71 -1.23 -1.19
CA SER A 48 13.35 -2.64 -1.34
C SER A 48 12.48 -2.91 -2.56
N VAL A 49 11.93 -1.87 -3.18
CA VAL A 49 11.06 -1.97 -4.36
C VAL A 49 11.65 -1.13 -5.47
N SER A 50 12.08 -1.78 -6.55
CA SER A 50 12.59 -1.11 -7.75
C SER A 50 11.46 -0.98 -8.80
N MET A 51 11.36 0.17 -9.45
CA MET A 51 10.29 0.46 -10.41
C MET A 51 10.84 1.16 -11.66
N THR A 52 10.23 0.89 -12.80
CA THR A 52 10.46 1.66 -14.04
C THR A 52 9.80 3.03 -13.94
N GLU A 53 10.16 3.95 -14.85
CA GLU A 53 9.52 5.28 -14.95
C GLU A 53 8.00 5.20 -15.15
N ASN A 54 7.50 4.11 -15.72
CA ASN A 54 6.08 3.87 -15.96
C ASN A 54 5.35 3.22 -14.76
N GLY A 55 6.04 3.01 -13.64
CA GLY A 55 5.44 2.45 -12.42
C GLY A 55 5.35 0.92 -12.38
N THR A 56 6.01 0.22 -13.30
CA THR A 56 6.10 -1.25 -13.26
C THR A 56 7.15 -1.67 -12.25
N ILE A 57 6.78 -2.55 -11.30
CA ILE A 57 7.72 -3.14 -10.36
C ILE A 57 8.65 -4.10 -11.10
N LEU A 58 9.95 -3.94 -10.91
CA LEU A 58 10.96 -4.87 -11.39
C LEU A 58 11.06 -6.02 -10.37
N GLY A 59 10.80 -7.24 -10.82
CA GLY A 59 11.03 -8.44 -10.01
C GLY A 59 12.50 -8.83 -10.06
N GLU A 60 13.05 -9.25 -8.92
CA GLU A 60 14.35 -9.91 -8.82
C GLU A 60 14.21 -11.44 -8.86
#